data_AF-A0AAU3GG15-F1
#
_entry.id   AF-A0AAU3GG15-F1
#
_cell.length_a   1.000
_cell.length_b   1.000
_cell.length_c   1.000
_cell.angle_alpha   90.00
_cell.angle_beta   90.00
_cell.angle_gamma   90.00
#
_symmetry.space_group_name_H-M   'P 1'
#
loop_
_entity.id
_entity.type
_entity.pdbx_description
1 polymer ?
#
loop_
_entity_poly.entity_id
_entity_poly.type
_entity_poly.pdbx_seq_one_letter_code
_entity_poly.pdbx_strand_id
1 'polypeptide(L)'
;MATRVFADEELERLRGFPEIGREELFRFFTLTSADVAFVDPGRGRGPADRLGLAVALCTLPWLGFVPDKVSLAPPVAVARLATRLGVDPGELRSYGRRAKTRTEHLRLVARYLGWRLPTTVELKELDEFLLARALEHDSPTLLFRLACEYLISARMIRPGPVTVVERVAHARAEAQRETFDRLAHEFTPQRCDQLDGLLVTDPEVGTTRLRWLSTGPVEASPAAVKAEVAKLEFLRAVGADALDLSVLPAERRRFLATVGRRLTAQALQRRDPQRRYPILLTLLAQSATEVLDEVTC
;
A
#
# COMPACT_ATOMS: atom_id res chain seq x y z
N MET A 1 0.88 13.84 -13.09
CA MET A 1 0.94 14.32 -11.70
C MET A 1 0.69 13.15 -10.77
N ALA A 2 1.66 12.79 -9.92
CA ALA A 2 1.49 11.72 -8.95
C ALA A 2 0.41 12.14 -7.95
N THR A 3 -0.67 11.36 -7.85
CA THR A 3 -1.67 11.53 -6.80
C THR A 3 -0.92 11.42 -5.47
N ARG A 4 -0.89 12.49 -4.67
CA ARG A 4 -0.29 12.48 -3.34
C ARG A 4 -0.98 11.37 -2.55
N VAL A 5 -0.27 10.27 -2.30
CA VAL A 5 -0.80 9.09 -1.61
C VAL A 5 -1.24 9.43 -0.19
N PHE A 6 -0.55 10.38 0.43
CA PHE A 6 -0.80 10.89 1.76
C PHE A 6 -0.78 12.43 1.72
N ALA A 7 -1.61 13.06 2.54
CA ALA A 7 -1.53 14.50 2.79
C ALA A 7 -0.24 14.83 3.58
N ASP A 8 0.22 16.09 3.50
CA ASP A 8 1.45 16.52 4.19
C ASP A 8 1.35 16.30 5.72
N GLU A 9 0.17 16.54 6.30
CA GLU A 9 -0.13 16.26 7.72
C GLU A 9 -0.03 14.77 8.06
N GLU A 10 -0.42 13.90 7.14
CA GLU A 10 -0.35 12.46 7.33
C GLU A 10 1.08 11.94 7.24
N LEU A 11 1.90 12.51 6.35
CA LEU A 11 3.33 12.24 6.30
C LEU A 11 4.03 12.66 7.60
N GLU A 12 3.65 13.79 8.19
CA GLU A 12 4.19 14.20 9.49
C GLU A 12 3.75 13.28 10.63
N ARG A 13 2.49 12.82 10.64
CA ARG A 13 2.05 11.78 11.60
C ARG A 13 2.87 10.49 11.47
N LEU A 14 3.22 10.08 10.25
CA LEU A 14 4.05 8.89 9.98
C LEU A 14 5.52 9.04 10.43
N ARG A 15 5.97 10.24 10.81
CA ARG A 15 7.30 10.49 11.42
C ARG A 15 7.26 10.50 12.96
N GLY A 16 6.08 10.60 13.54
CA GLY A 16 5.87 10.75 14.97
C GLY A 16 5.58 9.42 15.68
N PHE A 17 5.33 9.53 16.99
CA PHE A 17 4.78 8.44 17.77
C PHE A 17 3.26 8.37 17.54
N PRO A 18 2.71 7.20 17.20
CA PRO A 18 1.27 7.01 17.23
C PRO A 18 0.79 6.90 18.69
N GLU A 19 -0.53 6.92 18.86
CA GLU A 19 -1.12 6.48 20.13
C GLU A 19 -0.71 5.04 20.42
N ILE A 20 -0.44 4.75 21.69
CA ILE A 20 -0.01 3.43 22.14
C ILE A 20 -1.14 2.73 22.88
N GLY A 21 -1.52 1.55 22.41
CA GLY A 21 -2.47 0.69 23.11
C GLY A 21 -1.79 -0.10 24.23
N ARG A 22 -2.62 -0.76 25.04
CA ARG A 22 -2.15 -1.57 26.17
C ARG A 22 -1.28 -2.74 25.71
N GLU A 23 -1.63 -3.38 24.60
CA GLU A 23 -0.90 -4.53 24.07
C GLU A 23 0.48 -4.14 23.56
N GLU A 24 0.61 -3.04 22.80
CA GLU A 24 1.91 -2.56 22.33
C GLU A 24 2.80 -2.14 23.50
N LEU A 25 2.23 -1.51 24.53
CA LEU A 25 2.95 -1.14 25.74
C LEU A 25 3.55 -2.36 26.43
N PHE A 26 2.80 -3.44 26.62
CA PHE A 26 3.32 -4.67 27.24
C PHE A 26 4.36 -5.35 26.35
N ARG A 27 4.11 -5.40 25.04
CA ARG A 27 4.94 -6.12 24.07
C ARG A 27 6.30 -5.45 23.84
N PHE A 28 6.33 -4.12 23.69
CA PHE A 28 7.54 -3.40 23.24
C PHE A 28 8.23 -2.61 24.35
N PHE A 29 7.50 -2.12 25.35
CA PHE A 29 8.04 -1.26 26.42
C PHE A 29 8.28 -2.02 27.72
N THR A 30 8.92 -3.19 27.60
CA THR A 30 9.34 -4.00 28.74
C THR A 30 10.81 -4.35 28.59
N LEU A 31 11.67 -3.78 29.44
CA LEU A 31 13.11 -4.01 29.42
C LEU A 31 13.50 -5.29 30.17
N THR A 32 14.26 -6.16 29.51
CA THR A 32 14.94 -7.29 30.16
C THR A 32 16.12 -6.80 31.00
N SER A 33 16.70 -7.68 31.82
CA SER A 33 17.91 -7.35 32.58
C SER A 33 19.11 -7.03 31.66
N ALA A 34 19.20 -7.69 30.50
CA ALA A 34 20.21 -7.40 29.49
C ALA A 34 20.01 -6.00 28.89
N ASP A 35 18.76 -5.61 28.63
CA ASP A 35 18.44 -4.27 28.12
C ASP A 35 18.78 -3.18 29.12
N VAL A 36 18.50 -3.42 30.41
CA VAL A 36 18.88 -2.48 31.48
C VAL A 36 20.40 -2.34 31.56
N ALA A 37 21.16 -3.45 31.53
CA ALA A 37 22.63 -3.40 31.53
C ALA A 37 23.19 -2.72 30.27
N PHE A 38 22.55 -2.92 29.11
CA PHE A 38 22.91 -2.24 27.87
C PHE A 38 22.66 -0.74 27.97
N VAL A 39 21.52 -0.30 28.52
CA VAL A 39 21.14 1.11 28.65
C VAL A 39 21.96 1.81 29.74
N ASP A 40 22.18 1.15 30.86
CA ASP A 40 22.92 1.63 32.01
C ASP A 40 24.13 0.73 32.33
N PRO A 41 25.28 0.98 31.67
CA PRO A 41 26.52 0.26 31.95
C PRO A 41 27.20 0.69 33.27
N GLY A 42 26.54 1.50 34.09
CA GLY A 42 27.03 1.95 35.40
C GLY A 42 27.94 3.19 35.37
N ARG A 43 28.49 3.57 34.22
CA ARG A 43 29.27 4.83 34.04
C ARG A 43 29.06 5.42 32.65
N GLY A 44 29.20 6.75 32.52
CA GLY A 44 29.27 7.44 31.23
C GLY A 44 27.93 7.83 30.58
N ARG A 45 26.78 7.57 31.21
CA ARG A 45 25.46 8.03 30.75
C ARG A 45 24.66 8.65 31.89
N GLY A 46 24.14 9.86 31.67
CA GLY A 46 23.26 10.53 32.63
C GLY A 46 21.84 9.94 32.63
N PRO A 47 20.97 10.34 33.59
CA PRO A 47 19.56 9.94 33.63
C PRO A 47 18.81 10.15 32.30
N ALA A 48 18.97 11.33 31.68
CA ALA A 48 18.34 11.65 30.39
C ALA A 48 18.81 10.75 29.24
N ASP A 49 20.11 10.44 29.17
CA ASP A 49 20.68 9.56 28.14
C ASP A 49 20.19 8.13 28.30
N ARG A 50 20.16 7.61 29.54
CA ARG A 50 19.64 6.28 29.85
C ARG A 50 18.16 6.17 29.44
N LEU A 51 17.34 7.14 29.83
CA LEU A 51 15.91 7.13 29.50
C LEU A 51 15.67 7.27 28.00
N GLY A 52 16.36 8.19 27.32
CA GLY A 52 16.23 8.37 25.87
C GLY A 52 16.73 7.17 25.05
N LEU A 53 17.79 6.49 25.51
CA LEU A 53 18.29 5.26 24.90
C LEU A 53 17.30 4.10 25.09
N ALA A 54 16.68 3.98 26.28
CA ALA A 54 15.63 2.99 26.52
C ALA A 54 14.38 3.23 25.66
N VAL A 55 13.96 4.49 25.49
CA VAL A 55 12.86 4.83 24.58
C VAL A 55 13.21 4.43 23.15
N ALA A 56 14.40 4.77 22.67
CA ALA A 56 14.85 4.38 21.33
C ALA A 56 14.91 2.84 21.15
N LEU A 57 15.38 2.13 22.17
CA LEU A 57 15.48 0.67 22.20
C LEU A 57 14.10 0.01 22.04
N CYS A 58 13.09 0.47 22.78
CA CYS A 58 11.74 -0.07 22.71
C CYS A 58 10.99 0.37 21.44
N THR A 59 11.27 1.58 20.95
CA THR A 59 10.55 2.16 19.81
C THR A 59 10.95 1.51 18.49
N LEU A 60 12.24 1.15 18.33
CA LEU A 60 12.72 0.63 17.05
C LEU A 60 11.99 -0.66 16.60
N PRO A 61 11.82 -1.69 17.45
CA PRO A 61 11.01 -2.86 17.10
C PRO A 61 9.51 -2.59 16.97
N TRP A 62 9.00 -1.56 17.64
CA TRP A 62 7.58 -1.20 17.61
C TRP A 62 7.19 -0.52 16.28
N LEU A 63 7.99 0.47 15.85
CA LEU A 63 7.65 1.31 14.70
C LEU A 63 8.49 1.00 13.46
N GLY A 64 9.59 0.26 13.59
CA GLY A 64 10.60 0.07 12.53
C GLY A 64 11.52 1.26 12.30
N PHE A 65 11.37 2.34 13.09
CA PHE A 65 12.25 3.51 13.11
C PHE A 65 12.16 4.19 14.49
N VAL A 66 12.98 5.21 14.74
CA VAL A 66 12.91 6.04 15.95
C VAL A 66 12.58 7.47 15.55
N PRO A 67 11.46 8.05 16.02
CA PRO A 67 11.12 9.45 15.77
C PRO A 67 12.21 10.42 16.23
N ASP A 68 12.38 11.50 15.48
CA ASP A 68 13.40 12.51 15.75
C ASP A 68 13.22 13.19 17.11
N LYS A 69 11.97 13.46 17.48
CA LYS A 69 11.57 14.05 18.76
C LYS A 69 11.24 12.95 19.76
N VAL A 70 12.26 12.23 20.23
CA VAL A 70 12.12 11.15 21.22
C VAL A 70 11.40 11.61 22.51
N SER A 71 11.51 12.90 22.85
CA SER A 71 10.79 13.50 23.98
C SER A 71 9.26 13.55 23.83
N LEU A 72 8.73 13.30 22.64
CA LEU A 72 7.29 13.15 22.38
C LEU A 72 6.80 11.69 22.49
N ALA A 73 7.63 10.78 23.02
CA ALA A 73 7.20 9.41 23.26
C ALA A 73 5.99 9.37 24.21
N PRO A 74 5.08 8.39 24.05
CA PRO A 74 3.87 8.31 24.86
C PRO A 74 4.17 8.34 26.37
N PRO A 75 3.55 9.24 27.17
CA PRO A 75 3.89 9.42 28.58
C PRO A 75 3.82 8.13 29.42
N VAL A 76 2.84 7.26 29.12
CA VAL A 76 2.68 5.97 29.80
C VAL A 76 3.86 5.01 29.53
N ALA A 77 4.42 5.04 28.33
CA ALA A 77 5.59 4.27 27.95
C ALA A 77 6.84 4.82 28.64
N VAL A 78 7.01 6.15 28.65
CA VAL A 78 8.13 6.82 29.33
C VAL A 78 8.11 6.55 30.83
N ALA A 79 6.96 6.67 31.48
CA ALA A 79 6.81 6.40 32.91
C ALA A 79 7.22 4.96 33.27
N ARG A 80 6.75 3.98 32.48
CA ARG A 80 7.09 2.57 32.67
C ARG A 80 8.60 2.31 32.59
N LEU A 81 9.26 2.88 31.59
CA LEU A 81 10.71 2.76 31.42
C LEU A 81 11.48 3.48 32.55
N ALA A 82 11.03 4.68 32.92
CA ALA A 82 11.63 5.47 33.99
C ALA A 82 11.56 4.75 35.35
N THR A 83 10.42 4.15 35.68
CA THR A 83 10.27 3.30 36.87
C THR A 83 11.24 2.12 36.84
N ARG A 84 11.38 1.43 35.69
CA ARG A 84 12.28 0.29 35.56
C ARG A 84 13.76 0.67 35.72
N LEU A 85 14.13 1.88 35.32
CA LEU A 85 15.49 2.41 35.39
C LEU A 85 15.80 3.19 36.69
N GLY A 86 14.79 3.47 37.52
CA GLY A 86 14.96 4.28 38.73
C GLY A 86 15.31 5.75 38.45
N VAL A 87 14.76 6.33 37.39
CA VAL A 87 14.99 7.74 37.00
C VAL A 87 13.67 8.53 36.94
N ASP A 88 13.73 9.85 37.02
CA ASP A 88 12.55 10.71 36.80
C ASP A 88 12.14 10.70 35.31
N PRO A 89 10.88 10.39 34.95
CA PRO A 89 10.40 10.53 33.57
C PRO A 89 10.59 11.93 32.99
N GLY A 90 10.66 12.98 33.84
CA GLY A 90 10.94 14.35 33.42
C GLY A 90 12.31 14.56 32.76
N GLU A 91 13.27 13.66 33.02
CA GLU A 91 14.61 13.69 32.43
C GLU A 91 14.59 13.57 30.90
N LEU A 92 13.57 12.94 30.32
CA LEU A 92 13.47 12.79 28.87
C LEU A 92 13.38 14.15 28.15
N ARG A 93 12.90 15.22 28.80
CA ARG A 93 12.84 16.56 28.21
C ARG A 93 14.22 17.15 27.90
N SER A 94 15.26 16.71 28.61
CA SER A 94 16.63 17.17 28.39
C SER A 94 17.41 16.26 27.42
N TYR A 95 16.84 15.10 27.07
CA TYR A 95 17.43 14.15 26.13
C TYR A 95 17.59 14.74 24.72
N GLY A 96 18.71 14.44 24.07
CA GLY A 96 18.88 14.73 22.64
C GLY A 96 19.05 16.21 22.30
N ARG A 97 19.32 17.11 23.27
CA ARG A 97 19.64 18.53 23.02
C ARG A 97 20.80 18.74 22.02
N ARG A 98 21.67 17.74 21.86
CA ARG A 98 22.69 17.68 20.79
C ARG A 98 22.30 16.59 19.79
N ALA A 99 22.10 16.95 18.51
CA ALA A 99 21.72 16.01 17.45
C ALA A 99 22.71 14.83 17.28
N LYS A 100 23.99 15.05 17.58
CA LYS A 100 25.05 14.05 17.55
C LYS A 100 24.76 12.86 18.49
N THR A 101 24.29 13.13 19.71
CA THR A 101 23.96 12.12 20.72
C THR A 101 22.83 11.20 20.27
N ARG A 102 21.76 11.74 19.66
CA ARG A 102 20.63 10.94 19.16
C ARG A 102 21.09 9.94 18.08
N THR A 103 21.88 10.42 17.13
CA THR A 103 22.36 9.60 16.01
C THR A 103 23.29 8.49 16.50
N GLU A 104 24.16 8.79 17.47
CA GLU A 104 25.03 7.80 18.11
C GLU A 104 24.22 6.75 18.87
N HIS A 105 23.22 7.17 19.64
CA HIS A 105 22.33 6.26 20.38
C HIS A 105 21.52 5.35 19.46
N LEU A 106 20.98 5.87 18.35
CA LEU A 106 20.29 5.04 17.36
C LEU A 106 21.23 3.98 16.79
N ARG A 107 22.49 4.33 16.47
CA ARG A 107 23.49 3.35 16.00
C ARG A 107 23.81 2.29 17.05
N LEU A 108 23.90 2.68 18.32
CA LEU A 108 24.12 1.74 19.43
C LEU A 108 22.94 0.77 19.58
N VAL A 109 21.71 1.30 19.60
CA VAL A 109 20.48 0.49 19.67
C VAL A 109 20.37 -0.44 18.48
N ALA A 110 20.61 0.06 17.27
CA ALA A 110 20.55 -0.74 16.06
C ALA A 110 21.55 -1.91 16.12
N ARG A 111 22.79 -1.65 16.53
CA ARG A 111 23.79 -2.71 16.71
C ARG A 111 23.37 -3.74 17.76
N TYR A 112 22.87 -3.29 18.91
CA TYR A 112 22.45 -4.17 20.00
C TYR A 112 21.28 -5.08 19.58
N LEU A 113 20.30 -4.55 18.85
CA LEU A 113 19.13 -5.31 18.38
C LEU A 113 19.38 -6.09 17.07
N GLY A 114 20.54 -5.88 16.42
CA GLY A 114 20.84 -6.46 15.10
C GLY A 114 20.05 -5.82 13.95
N TRP A 115 19.69 -4.54 14.07
CA TRP A 115 19.03 -3.75 13.04
C TRP A 115 20.04 -3.04 12.14
N ARG A 116 19.68 -2.83 10.88
CA ARG A 116 20.54 -2.23 9.86
C ARG A 116 19.82 -1.12 9.11
N LEU A 117 20.57 -0.15 8.59
CA LEU A 117 20.05 0.78 7.59
C LEU A 117 19.99 0.06 6.23
N PRO A 118 18.92 0.24 5.44
CA PRO A 118 18.81 -0.39 4.13
C PRO A 118 19.85 0.17 3.16
N THR A 119 20.58 -0.73 2.51
CA THR A 119 21.49 -0.38 1.41
C THR A 119 20.71 -0.38 0.10
N THR A 120 21.39 -0.10 -1.01
CA THR A 120 20.79 -0.20 -2.34
C THR A 120 20.28 -1.60 -2.65
N VAL A 121 20.87 -2.65 -2.08
CA VAL A 121 20.43 -4.04 -2.27
C VAL A 121 19.11 -4.31 -1.58
N GLU A 122 19.00 -4.05 -0.27
CA GLU A 122 17.74 -4.29 0.46
C GLU A 122 16.60 -3.39 -0.03
N LEU A 123 16.92 -2.20 -0.55
CA LEU A 123 15.90 -1.36 -1.17
C LEU A 123 15.39 -1.91 -2.51
N LYS A 124 16.24 -2.63 -3.27
CA LYS A 124 15.79 -3.35 -4.48
C LYS A 124 14.92 -4.55 -4.12
N GLU A 125 15.30 -5.31 -3.09
CA GLU A 125 14.46 -6.41 -2.59
C GLU A 125 13.09 -5.90 -2.13
N LEU A 126 13.05 -4.72 -1.48
CA LEU A 126 11.79 -4.05 -1.14
C LEU A 126 10.98 -3.67 -2.39
N ASP A 127 11.62 -3.19 -3.46
CA ASP A 127 10.94 -2.85 -4.71
C ASP A 127 10.33 -4.10 -5.37
N GLU A 128 11.07 -5.21 -5.42
CA GLU A 128 10.59 -6.49 -5.95
C GLU A 128 9.40 -7.02 -5.14
N PHE A 129 9.51 -6.97 -3.81
CA PHE A 129 8.41 -7.31 -2.91
C PHE A 129 7.18 -6.43 -3.17
N LEU A 130 7.38 -5.11 -3.28
CA LEU A 130 6.29 -4.17 -3.53
C LEU A 130 5.65 -4.35 -4.90
N LEU A 131 6.41 -4.68 -5.95
CA LEU A 131 5.88 -4.98 -7.27
C LEU A 131 4.95 -6.20 -7.23
N ALA A 132 5.39 -7.29 -6.59
CA ALA A 132 4.57 -8.48 -6.42
C ALA A 132 3.26 -8.17 -5.68
N ARG A 133 3.32 -7.37 -4.60
CA ARG A 133 2.11 -6.94 -3.88
C ARG A 133 1.26 -5.97 -4.68
N ALA A 134 1.84 -5.09 -5.50
CA ALA A 134 1.11 -4.13 -6.32
C ALA A 134 0.35 -4.77 -7.49
N LEU A 135 0.83 -5.94 -7.96
CA LEU A 135 0.10 -6.78 -8.89
C LEU A 135 -1.14 -7.42 -8.26
N GLU A 136 -1.15 -7.65 -6.94
CA GLU A 136 -2.30 -8.20 -6.21
C GLU A 136 -3.24 -7.09 -5.70
N HIS A 137 -2.69 -5.95 -5.27
CA HIS A 137 -3.42 -4.87 -4.62
C HIS A 137 -2.98 -3.49 -5.12
N ASP A 138 -3.93 -2.63 -5.50
CA ASP A 138 -3.61 -1.26 -5.95
C ASP A 138 -3.73 -0.19 -4.85
N SER A 139 -4.06 -0.57 -3.61
CA SER A 139 -4.20 0.37 -2.49
C SER A 139 -2.83 0.87 -2.03
N PRO A 140 -2.52 2.17 -2.17
CA PRO A 140 -1.19 2.67 -1.82
C PRO A 140 -0.98 2.73 -0.30
N THR A 141 -2.04 2.87 0.50
CA THR A 141 -1.97 2.79 1.96
C THR A 141 -1.67 1.37 2.44
N LEU A 142 -2.25 0.36 1.80
CA LEU A 142 -1.94 -1.04 2.06
C LEU A 142 -0.49 -1.36 1.71
N LEU A 143 -0.03 -0.97 0.51
CA LEU A 143 1.35 -1.19 0.07
C LEU A 143 2.36 -0.50 1.00
N PHE A 144 2.06 0.71 1.47
CA PHE A 144 2.90 1.40 2.45
C PHE A 144 3.00 0.63 3.78
N ARG A 145 1.87 0.11 4.29
CA ARG A 145 1.85 -0.73 5.49
C ARG A 145 2.69 -2.00 5.29
N LEU A 146 2.47 -2.71 4.19
CA LEU A 146 3.23 -3.92 3.84
C LEU A 146 4.73 -3.64 3.72
N ALA A 147 5.13 -2.48 3.16
CA ALA A 147 6.54 -2.08 3.14
C ALA A 147 7.12 -1.90 4.54
N CYS A 148 6.37 -1.26 5.46
CA CYS A 148 6.81 -1.09 6.84
C CYS A 148 6.95 -2.43 7.56
N GLU A 149 5.96 -3.33 7.39
CA GLU A 149 5.99 -4.69 7.96
C GLU A 149 7.16 -5.50 7.41
N TYR A 150 7.42 -5.44 6.10
CA TYR A 150 8.57 -6.08 5.45
C TYR A 150 9.88 -5.60 6.07
N LEU A 151 10.08 -4.29 6.18
CA LEU A 151 11.30 -3.70 6.75
C LEU A 151 11.48 -4.09 8.23
N ILE A 152 10.41 -4.08 9.03
CA ILE A 152 10.45 -4.55 10.41
C ILE A 152 10.86 -6.03 10.48
N SER A 153 10.24 -6.89 9.66
CA SER A 153 10.54 -8.33 9.63
C SER A 153 12.00 -8.62 9.24
N ALA A 154 12.56 -7.81 8.34
CA ALA A 154 13.95 -7.89 7.89
C ALA A 154 14.94 -7.17 8.85
N ARG A 155 14.46 -6.60 9.96
CA ARG A 155 15.23 -5.76 10.91
C ARG A 155 15.94 -4.59 10.23
N MET A 156 15.26 -3.97 9.28
CA MET A 156 15.74 -2.82 8.54
C MET A 156 15.08 -1.55 9.09
N ILE A 157 15.90 -0.56 9.43
CA ILE A 157 15.42 0.75 9.87
C ILE A 157 14.72 1.39 8.68
N ARG A 158 13.41 1.61 8.83
CA ARG A 158 12.56 2.19 7.80
C ARG A 158 13.11 3.56 7.37
N PRO A 159 13.27 3.80 6.06
CA PRO A 159 13.55 5.14 5.54
C PRO A 159 12.46 6.15 5.92
N GLY A 160 12.71 7.43 5.66
CA GLY A 160 11.68 8.45 5.82
C GLY A 160 10.40 8.10 5.04
N PRO A 161 9.21 8.47 5.53
CA PRO A 161 7.95 8.06 4.92
C PRO A 161 7.83 8.50 3.46
N VAL A 162 8.40 9.65 3.08
CA VAL A 162 8.42 10.12 1.69
C VAL A 162 9.11 9.11 0.77
N THR A 163 10.27 8.58 1.16
CA THR A 163 11.00 7.57 0.37
C THR A 163 10.19 6.30 0.19
N VAL A 164 9.50 5.85 1.24
CA VAL A 164 8.64 4.66 1.15
C VAL A 164 7.44 4.92 0.21
N VAL A 165 6.85 6.11 0.29
CA VAL A 165 5.74 6.52 -0.60
C VAL A 165 6.17 6.58 -2.06
N GLU A 166 7.34 7.13 -2.35
CA GLU A 166 7.91 7.17 -3.70
C GLU A 166 8.10 5.75 -4.25
N ARG A 167 8.60 4.82 -3.43
CA ARG A 167 8.75 3.41 -3.80
C ARG A 167 7.40 2.71 -4.04
N VAL A 168 6.40 2.98 -3.20
CA VAL A 168 5.03 2.49 -3.42
C VAL A 168 4.47 3.03 -4.74
N ALA A 169 4.65 4.32 -5.02
CA ALA A 169 4.20 4.92 -6.28
C ALA A 169 4.92 4.30 -7.50
N HIS A 170 6.22 4.05 -7.37
CA HIS A 170 7.02 3.38 -8.39
C HIS A 170 6.52 1.95 -8.65
N ALA A 171 6.37 1.15 -7.59
CA ALA A 171 5.87 -0.23 -7.70
C ALA A 171 4.49 -0.32 -8.34
N ARG A 172 3.59 0.63 -8.06
CA ARG A 172 2.27 0.71 -8.73
C ARG A 172 2.38 1.06 -10.21
N ALA A 173 3.30 1.96 -10.57
CA ALA A 173 3.55 2.28 -11.97
C ALA A 173 4.15 1.09 -12.72
N GLU A 174 5.06 0.34 -12.10
CA GLU A 174 5.60 -0.91 -12.65
C GLU A 174 4.53 -1.99 -12.78
N ALA A 175 3.72 -2.21 -11.75
CA ALA A 175 2.62 -3.18 -11.83
C ALA A 175 1.64 -2.84 -12.97
N GLN A 176 1.43 -1.55 -13.25
CA GLN A 176 0.64 -1.11 -14.39
C GLN A 176 1.30 -1.44 -15.73
N ARG A 177 2.61 -1.19 -15.88
CA ARG A 177 3.37 -1.56 -17.08
C ARG A 177 3.36 -3.06 -17.29
N GLU A 178 3.71 -3.82 -16.26
CA GLU A 178 3.70 -5.29 -16.26
C GLU A 178 2.32 -5.86 -16.60
N THR A 179 1.24 -5.24 -16.12
CA THR A 179 -0.14 -5.63 -16.51
C THR A 179 -0.36 -5.48 -18.02
N PHE A 180 0.08 -4.36 -18.59
CA PHE A 180 -0.05 -4.12 -20.03
C PHE A 180 0.81 -5.08 -20.84
N ASP A 181 2.07 -5.27 -20.44
CA ASP A 181 3.02 -6.13 -21.13
C ASP A 181 2.55 -7.59 -21.16
N ARG A 182 2.01 -8.10 -20.05
CA ARG A 182 1.40 -9.45 -20.01
C ARG A 182 0.20 -9.60 -20.93
N LEU A 183 -0.56 -8.54 -21.14
CA LEU A 183 -1.73 -8.52 -22.03
C LEU A 183 -1.42 -8.04 -23.45
N ALA A 184 -0.16 -7.74 -23.78
CA ALA A 184 0.20 -7.12 -25.04
C ALA A 184 -0.25 -7.93 -26.26
N HIS A 185 -0.29 -9.26 -26.14
CA HIS A 185 -0.76 -10.17 -27.18
C HIS A 185 -2.25 -10.01 -27.52
N GLU A 186 -3.07 -9.50 -26.59
CA GLU A 186 -4.49 -9.25 -26.81
C GLU A 186 -4.76 -7.91 -27.52
N PHE A 187 -3.78 -6.98 -27.52
CA PHE A 187 -3.97 -5.62 -28.03
C PHE A 187 -3.63 -5.49 -29.52
N THR A 188 -4.30 -6.29 -30.36
CA THR A 188 -4.27 -6.10 -31.82
C THR A 188 -4.90 -4.75 -32.21
N PRO A 189 -4.59 -4.17 -33.38
CA PRO A 189 -5.23 -2.94 -33.83
C PRO A 189 -6.75 -3.02 -33.82
N GLN A 190 -7.30 -4.15 -34.30
CA GLN A 190 -8.73 -4.41 -34.32
C GLN A 190 -9.32 -4.46 -32.90
N ARG A 191 -8.63 -5.10 -31.95
CA ARG A 191 -9.08 -5.13 -30.55
C ARG A 191 -9.04 -3.74 -29.94
N CYS A 192 -7.98 -2.98 -30.17
CA CYS A 192 -7.86 -1.61 -29.67
C CYS A 192 -9.01 -0.72 -30.16
N ASP A 193 -9.35 -0.81 -31.45
CA ASP A 193 -10.47 -0.08 -32.05
C ASP A 193 -11.82 -0.50 -31.42
N GLN A 194 -12.03 -1.80 -31.19
CA GLN A 194 -13.21 -2.31 -30.49
C GLN A 194 -13.31 -1.77 -29.06
N LEU A 195 -12.19 -1.79 -28.31
CA LEU A 195 -12.13 -1.27 -26.94
C LEU A 195 -12.42 0.23 -26.91
N ASP A 196 -11.87 1.01 -27.84
CA ASP A 196 -12.14 2.44 -27.96
C ASP A 196 -13.60 2.72 -28.34
N GLY A 197 -14.19 1.86 -29.18
CA GLY A 197 -15.61 1.89 -29.51
C GLY A 197 -16.53 1.78 -28.29
N LEU A 198 -16.10 1.09 -27.21
CA LEU A 198 -16.88 1.00 -25.97
C LEU A 198 -17.10 2.36 -25.28
N LEU A 199 -16.22 3.32 -25.56
CA LEU A 199 -16.21 4.64 -24.95
C LEU A 199 -17.00 5.68 -25.74
N VAL A 200 -17.44 5.36 -26.95
CA VAL A 200 -18.21 6.25 -27.81
C VAL A 200 -19.71 5.99 -27.61
N THR A 201 -20.53 7.03 -27.73
CA THR A 201 -21.98 6.88 -27.67
C THR A 201 -22.44 6.01 -28.84
N ASP A 202 -23.10 4.92 -28.51
CA ASP A 202 -23.67 4.01 -29.48
C ASP A 202 -25.16 4.35 -29.68
N PRO A 203 -25.59 4.64 -30.92
CA PRO A 203 -26.97 5.03 -31.20
C PRO A 203 -27.99 3.90 -30.96
N GLU A 204 -27.58 2.63 -31.00
CA GLU A 204 -28.49 1.50 -30.77
C GLU A 204 -28.92 1.41 -29.31
N VAL A 205 -28.01 1.69 -28.38
CA VAL A 205 -28.27 1.64 -26.93
C VAL A 205 -28.50 3.02 -26.31
N GLY A 206 -28.36 4.10 -27.08
CA GLY A 206 -28.54 5.49 -26.63
C GLY A 206 -27.50 5.97 -25.61
N THR A 207 -26.44 5.21 -25.39
CA THR A 207 -25.36 5.51 -24.43
C THR A 207 -24.06 4.80 -24.85
N THR A 208 -22.98 4.95 -24.10
CA THR A 208 -21.73 4.21 -24.36
C THR A 208 -21.89 2.74 -23.99
N ARG A 209 -21.33 1.79 -24.77
CA ARG A 209 -21.36 0.35 -24.43
C ARG A 209 -20.73 0.07 -23.06
N LEU A 210 -19.73 0.83 -22.63
CA LEU A 210 -19.17 0.76 -21.27
C LEU A 210 -20.25 0.94 -20.19
N ARG A 211 -21.04 2.03 -20.28
CA ARG A 211 -22.12 2.33 -19.32
C ARG A 211 -23.24 1.30 -19.40
N TRP A 212 -23.60 0.89 -20.60
CA TRP A 212 -24.63 -0.12 -20.84
C TRP A 212 -24.25 -1.47 -20.19
N LEU A 213 -23.03 -1.95 -20.38
CA LEU A 213 -22.51 -3.16 -19.73
C LEU A 213 -22.39 -3.04 -18.20
N SER A 214 -22.15 -1.83 -17.69
CA SER A 214 -22.04 -1.58 -16.25
C SER A 214 -23.40 -1.45 -15.55
N THR A 215 -24.50 -1.38 -16.30
CA THR A 215 -25.86 -1.21 -15.76
C THR A 215 -26.52 -2.58 -15.65
N GLY A 216 -26.67 -3.12 -14.44
CA GLY A 216 -27.37 -4.39 -14.20
C GLY A 216 -28.90 -4.28 -14.28
N PRO A 217 -29.63 -5.41 -14.28
CA PRO A 217 -31.08 -5.43 -14.28
C PRO A 217 -31.62 -4.87 -12.95
N VAL A 218 -32.64 -4.02 -13.02
CA VAL A 218 -33.26 -3.38 -11.83
C VAL A 218 -34.33 -4.28 -11.22
N GLU A 219 -34.98 -5.11 -12.03
CA GLU A 219 -36.11 -5.98 -11.64
C GLU A 219 -36.13 -7.25 -12.51
N ALA A 220 -36.64 -8.35 -11.95
CA ALA A 220 -36.86 -9.59 -12.71
C ALA A 220 -38.09 -9.44 -13.62
N SER A 221 -37.86 -9.10 -14.89
CA SER A 221 -38.91 -8.95 -15.91
C SER A 221 -38.48 -9.55 -17.25
N PRO A 222 -39.41 -9.95 -18.13
CA PRO A 222 -39.07 -10.39 -19.48
C PRO A 222 -38.25 -9.36 -20.27
N ALA A 223 -38.48 -8.07 -20.01
CA ALA A 223 -37.71 -6.98 -20.61
C ALA A 223 -36.25 -6.96 -20.11
N ALA A 224 -36.04 -7.21 -18.81
CA ALA A 224 -34.69 -7.31 -18.23
C ALA A 224 -33.93 -8.51 -18.79
N VAL A 225 -34.57 -9.68 -18.90
CA VAL A 225 -33.96 -10.87 -19.51
C VAL A 225 -33.55 -10.59 -20.96
N LYS A 226 -34.43 -9.95 -21.75
CA LYS A 226 -34.10 -9.56 -23.13
C LYS A 226 -32.91 -8.59 -23.20
N ALA A 227 -32.79 -7.67 -22.24
CA ALA A 227 -31.66 -6.76 -22.16
C ALA A 227 -30.33 -7.48 -21.83
N GLU A 228 -30.34 -8.44 -20.91
CA GLU A 228 -29.16 -9.25 -20.59
C GLU A 228 -28.75 -10.17 -21.75
N VAL A 229 -29.71 -10.77 -22.46
CA VAL A 229 -29.44 -11.54 -23.68
C VAL A 229 -28.76 -10.67 -24.74
N ALA A 230 -29.22 -9.44 -24.95
CA ALA A 230 -28.59 -8.52 -25.89
C ALA A 230 -27.14 -8.17 -25.50
N LYS A 231 -26.85 -8.03 -24.19
CA LYS A 231 -25.47 -7.88 -23.71
C LYS A 231 -24.63 -9.12 -23.97
N LEU A 232 -25.18 -10.30 -23.72
CA LEU A 232 -24.49 -11.56 -23.96
C LEU A 232 -24.14 -11.74 -25.44
N GLU A 233 -25.08 -11.43 -26.35
CA GLU A 233 -24.86 -11.43 -27.80
C GLU A 233 -23.75 -10.46 -28.21
N PHE A 234 -23.78 -9.24 -27.67
CA PHE A 234 -22.71 -8.27 -27.90
C PHE A 234 -21.36 -8.76 -27.40
N LEU A 235 -21.30 -9.31 -26.18
CA LEU A 235 -20.07 -9.80 -25.55
C LEU A 235 -19.47 -10.97 -26.35
N ARG A 236 -20.30 -11.88 -26.87
CA ARG A 236 -19.87 -12.94 -27.79
C ARG A 236 -19.41 -12.41 -29.15
N ALA A 237 -20.09 -11.40 -29.69
CA ALA A 237 -19.71 -10.80 -30.97
C ALA A 237 -18.33 -10.13 -30.91
N VAL A 238 -17.98 -9.54 -29.75
CA VAL A 238 -16.62 -9.02 -29.51
C VAL A 238 -15.65 -10.07 -28.99
N GLY A 239 -16.06 -11.34 -28.88
CA GLY A 239 -15.22 -12.46 -28.42
C GLY A 239 -14.74 -12.33 -26.98
N ALA A 240 -15.50 -11.68 -26.11
CA ALA A 240 -15.15 -11.49 -24.70
C ALA A 240 -15.16 -12.80 -23.90
N ASP A 241 -15.96 -13.77 -24.32
CA ASP A 241 -16.08 -15.11 -23.75
C ASP A 241 -14.86 -16.00 -24.02
N ALA A 242 -14.08 -15.69 -25.05
CA ALA A 242 -12.86 -16.42 -25.42
C ALA A 242 -11.57 -15.79 -24.85
N LEU A 243 -11.66 -14.70 -24.10
CA LEU A 243 -10.48 -14.00 -23.56
C LEU A 243 -9.84 -14.80 -22.41
N ASP A 244 -8.61 -15.27 -22.63
CA ASP A 244 -7.81 -15.85 -21.56
C ASP A 244 -6.95 -14.78 -20.87
N LEU A 245 -7.43 -14.31 -19.71
CA LEU A 245 -6.70 -13.35 -18.87
C LEU A 245 -5.94 -14.03 -17.72
N SER A 246 -5.73 -15.34 -17.74
CA SER A 246 -5.08 -16.11 -16.66
C SER A 246 -3.63 -15.70 -16.39
N VAL A 247 -2.99 -15.01 -17.35
CA VAL A 247 -1.67 -14.37 -17.18
C VAL A 247 -1.64 -13.30 -16.08
N LEU A 248 -2.80 -12.78 -15.68
CA LEU A 248 -2.96 -11.84 -14.57
C LEU A 248 -3.52 -12.52 -13.31
N PRO A 249 -3.06 -12.12 -12.11
CA PRO A 249 -3.70 -12.54 -10.85
C PRO A 249 -5.20 -12.24 -10.85
N ALA A 250 -6.00 -13.12 -10.22
CA ALA A 250 -7.45 -12.95 -10.13
C ALA A 250 -7.85 -11.60 -9.52
N GLU A 251 -7.18 -11.18 -8.45
CA GLU A 251 -7.45 -9.88 -7.81
C GLU A 251 -7.13 -8.69 -8.73
N ARG A 252 -6.10 -8.80 -9.57
CA ARG A 252 -5.76 -7.77 -10.56
C ARG A 252 -6.87 -7.59 -11.58
N ARG A 253 -7.40 -8.71 -12.10
CA ARG A 253 -8.51 -8.71 -13.07
C ARG A 253 -9.76 -8.07 -12.47
N ARG A 254 -10.16 -8.50 -11.26
CA ARG A 254 -11.31 -7.93 -10.54
C ARG A 254 -11.14 -6.45 -10.24
N PHE A 255 -9.94 -6.04 -9.82
CA PHE A 255 -9.63 -4.64 -9.58
C PHE A 255 -9.80 -3.79 -10.83
N LEU A 256 -9.19 -4.20 -11.95
CA LEU A 256 -9.25 -3.45 -13.21
C LEU A 256 -10.67 -3.39 -13.77
N ALA A 257 -11.44 -4.48 -13.70
CA ALA A 257 -12.85 -4.49 -14.07
C ALA A 257 -13.68 -3.54 -13.19
N THR A 258 -13.42 -3.53 -11.88
CA THR A 258 -14.08 -2.61 -10.93
C THR A 258 -13.74 -1.16 -11.24
N VAL A 259 -12.48 -0.86 -11.60
CA VAL A 259 -12.08 0.48 -12.05
C VAL A 259 -12.83 0.87 -13.32
N GLY A 260 -12.95 -0.04 -14.28
CA GLY A 260 -13.70 0.18 -15.53
C GLY A 260 -15.15 0.56 -15.28
N ARG A 261 -15.83 -0.14 -14.36
CA ARG A 261 -17.25 0.13 -14.01
C ARG A 261 -17.46 1.47 -13.31
N ARG A 262 -16.47 1.94 -12.54
CA ARG A 262 -16.56 3.20 -11.79
C ARG A 262 -16.23 4.43 -12.61
N LEU A 263 -15.39 4.29 -13.64
CA LEU A 263 -14.94 5.41 -14.45
C LEU A 263 -15.94 5.73 -15.56
N THR A 264 -16.07 7.03 -15.86
CA THR A 264 -16.83 7.47 -17.03
C THR A 264 -16.02 7.20 -18.31
N ALA A 265 -16.73 7.08 -19.43
CA ALA A 265 -16.08 6.93 -20.73
C ALA A 265 -15.07 8.06 -21.02
N GLN A 266 -15.42 9.30 -20.70
CA GLN A 266 -14.53 10.46 -20.83
C GLN A 266 -13.27 10.34 -19.95
N ALA A 267 -13.40 9.81 -18.73
CA ALA A 267 -12.26 9.61 -17.84
C ALA A 267 -11.31 8.52 -18.36
N LEU A 268 -11.83 7.48 -19.02
CA LEU A 268 -11.02 6.45 -19.68
C LEU A 268 -10.39 6.94 -20.97
N GLN A 269 -11.10 7.73 -21.79
CA GLN A 269 -10.56 8.33 -23.02
C GLN A 269 -9.32 9.20 -22.77
N ARG A 270 -9.30 9.93 -21.64
CA ARG A 270 -8.17 10.79 -21.24
C ARG A 270 -6.95 10.03 -20.73
N ARG A 271 -7.04 8.71 -20.53
CA ARG A 271 -5.92 7.89 -20.06
C ARG A 271 -5.08 7.39 -21.23
N ASP A 272 -3.79 7.22 -20.96
CA ASP A 272 -2.89 6.58 -21.91
C ASP A 272 -3.38 5.16 -22.25
N PRO A 273 -3.19 4.68 -23.50
CA PRO A 273 -3.58 3.34 -23.94
C PRO A 273 -3.12 2.22 -22.99
N GLN A 274 -1.90 2.34 -22.46
CA GLN A 274 -1.33 1.36 -21.51
C GLN A 274 -2.11 1.20 -20.20
N ARG A 275 -2.91 2.21 -19.84
CA ARG A 275 -3.82 2.18 -18.69
C ARG A 275 -5.24 1.84 -19.10
N ARG A 276 -5.68 2.38 -20.24
CA ARG A 276 -7.04 2.26 -20.76
C ARG A 276 -7.37 0.83 -21.18
N TYR A 277 -6.53 0.19 -22.00
CA TYR A 277 -6.87 -1.12 -22.58
C TYR A 277 -6.94 -2.25 -21.56
N PRO A 278 -6.01 -2.41 -20.59
CA PRO A 278 -6.16 -3.43 -19.57
C PRO A 278 -7.46 -3.30 -18.76
N ILE A 279 -7.91 -2.07 -18.48
CA ILE A 279 -9.16 -1.80 -17.77
C ILE A 279 -10.36 -2.27 -18.59
N LEU A 280 -10.41 -1.91 -19.88
CA LEU A 280 -11.52 -2.26 -20.76
C LEU A 280 -11.59 -3.75 -21.07
N LEU A 281 -10.43 -4.37 -21.32
CA LEU A 281 -10.33 -5.79 -21.62
C LEU A 281 -10.78 -6.65 -20.43
N THR A 282 -10.31 -6.32 -19.22
CA THR A 282 -10.74 -7.03 -18.00
C THR A 282 -12.21 -6.80 -17.69
N LEU A 283 -12.75 -5.61 -17.95
CA LEU A 283 -14.18 -5.35 -17.82
C LEU A 283 -15.00 -6.23 -18.77
N LEU A 284 -14.61 -6.34 -20.05
CA LEU A 284 -15.31 -7.19 -21.02
C LEU A 284 -15.34 -8.65 -20.58
N ALA A 285 -14.18 -9.23 -20.24
CA ALA A 285 -14.09 -10.63 -19.82
C ALA A 285 -14.91 -10.90 -18.54
N GLN A 286 -14.87 -9.97 -17.58
CA GLN A 286 -15.65 -10.07 -16.35
C GLN A 286 -17.16 -9.94 -16.64
N SER A 287 -17.59 -9.00 -17.49
CA SER A 287 -18.98 -8.85 -17.90
C SER A 287 -19.50 -10.07 -18.65
N ALA A 288 -18.68 -10.74 -19.48
CA ALA A 288 -19.07 -11.97 -20.16
C ALA A 288 -19.40 -13.10 -19.17
N THR A 289 -18.64 -13.21 -18.07
CA THR A 289 -18.90 -14.20 -17.02
C THR A 289 -20.17 -13.85 -16.25
N GLU A 290 -20.29 -12.60 -15.77
CA GLU A 290 -21.42 -12.17 -14.95
C GLU A 290 -22.76 -12.21 -15.70
N VAL A 291 -22.81 -11.73 -16.95
CA VAL A 291 -24.04 -11.76 -17.75
C VAL A 291 -24.44 -13.20 -18.10
N LEU A 292 -23.48 -14.09 -18.31
CA LEU A 292 -23.78 -15.50 -18.54
C LEU A 292 -24.42 -16.15 -17.31
N ASP A 293 -23.89 -15.87 -16.11
CA ASP A 293 -24.44 -16.34 -14.85
C ASP A 293 -25.86 -15.80 -14.63
N GLU A 294 -26.11 -14.51 -14.91
CA GLU A 294 -27.42 -13.88 -14.79
C GLU A 294 -28.48 -14.45 -15.75
N VAL A 295 -28.10 -14.85 -16.97
CA VAL A 295 -29.04 -15.42 -17.96
C VAL A 295 -29.35 -16.90 -17.68
N THR A 296 -28.48 -17.59 -16.94
CA THR A 296 -28.61 -19.05 -16.67
C THR A 296 -29.22 -19.39 -15.31
N CYS A 297 -29.29 -18.42 -14.39
CA CYS A 297 -29.95 -18.55 -13.08
C CYS A 297 -31.46 -18.27 -13.14
#